data_AF-A0A541BV41-F1
#
_entry.id   AF-A0A541BV41-F1
#
_cell.length_a   1.000
_cell.length_b   1.000
_cell.length_c   1.000
_cell.angle_alpha   90.00
_cell.angle_beta   90.00
_cell.angle_gamma   90.00
#
_symmetry.space_group_name_H-M   'P 1'
#
loop_
_entity.id
_entity.type
_entity.pdbx_description
1 polymer ?
#
loop_
_entity_poly.entity_id
_entity_poly.type
_entity_poly.pdbx_seq_one_letter_code
_entity_poly.pdbx_strand_id
1 'polypeptide(L)'
;MAALRQIAEIRREERRPVRVFEGTAQDYRPQIQDHLRAQGMAEHAALFAAANPLPDRVQWFTDLPGEIRRLDDLPEPEQRAVAARVAALIEDLVREAERLKADRNPSNRMLGEVLAVACEGPGTGDIVLVDEQPVLAGWGLRPVDPAVRPTDLLAALRAVAAPAPALRPTVPAAPAPPAA
;
A
#
# COMPACT_ATOMS: atom_id res chain seq x y z
N MET A 1 -17.24 16.32 -12.53
CA MET A 1 -16.27 16.08 -11.43
C MET A 1 -16.73 14.84 -10.70
N ALA A 2 -15.88 13.82 -10.56
CA ALA A 2 -16.20 12.69 -9.69
C ALA A 2 -16.27 13.18 -8.23
N ALA A 3 -17.23 12.67 -7.46
CA ALA A 3 -17.32 12.99 -6.05
C ALA A 3 -16.16 12.31 -5.30
N LEU A 4 -15.47 13.05 -4.43
CA LEU A 4 -14.48 12.45 -3.54
C LEU A 4 -15.20 11.55 -2.53
N ARG A 5 -14.76 10.30 -2.42
CA ARG A 5 -15.34 9.30 -1.52
C ARG A 5 -14.31 8.91 -0.47
N GLN A 6 -14.69 8.96 0.79
CA GLN A 6 -13.81 8.58 1.89
C GLN A 6 -13.60 7.06 1.88
N ILE A 7 -12.34 6.63 1.94
CA ILE A 7 -11.96 5.20 1.94
C ILE A 7 -11.36 4.74 3.27
N ALA A 8 -10.79 5.65 4.04
CA ALA A 8 -10.18 5.36 5.33
C ALA A 8 -10.06 6.61 6.21
N GLU A 9 -9.83 6.37 7.49
CA GLU A 9 -9.46 7.39 8.48
C GLU A 9 -8.37 6.80 9.37
N ILE A 10 -7.31 7.57 9.64
CA ILE A 10 -6.18 7.12 10.47
C ILE A 10 -5.93 8.18 11.54
N ARG A 11 -5.86 7.76 12.81
CA ARG A 11 -5.62 8.70 13.92
C ARG A 11 -4.17 9.13 13.98
N ARG A 12 -3.95 10.42 14.25
CA ARG A 12 -2.61 11.00 14.37
C ARG A 12 -1.86 10.55 15.62
N GLU A 13 -2.57 10.05 16.62
CA GLU A 13 -1.98 9.44 17.82
C GLU A 13 -1.32 8.08 17.51
N GLU A 14 -1.80 7.37 16.49
CA GLU A 14 -1.25 6.09 16.05
C GLU A 14 -0.15 6.30 15.00
N ARG A 15 -0.47 7.07 13.96
CA ARG A 15 0.43 7.33 12.84
C ARG A 15 0.36 8.78 12.39
N ARG A 16 1.52 9.43 12.28
CA ARG A 16 1.65 10.85 11.91
C ARG A 16 2.30 11.04 10.55
N PRO A 17 1.92 12.08 9.78
CA PRO A 17 2.61 12.45 8.55
C PRO A 17 4.10 12.70 8.80
N VAL A 18 4.93 12.15 7.92
CA VAL A 18 6.37 12.40 7.94
C VAL A 18 6.65 13.73 7.25
N ARG A 19 7.44 14.60 7.88
CA ARG A 19 7.92 15.81 7.23
C ARG A 19 9.01 15.45 6.22
N VAL A 20 8.89 15.98 5.02
CA VAL A 20 9.84 15.82 3.93
C VAL A 20 10.04 17.20 3.30
N PHE A 21 11.27 17.70 3.32
CA PHE A 21 11.58 19.07 2.95
C PHE A 21 10.70 20.11 3.67
N GLU A 22 9.93 20.91 2.94
CA GLU A 22 9.14 22.00 3.49
C GLU A 22 7.77 21.54 4.01
N GLY A 23 7.25 20.40 3.52
CA GLY A 23 5.92 19.88 3.83
C GLY A 23 5.92 18.44 4.33
N THR A 24 4.90 17.70 3.96
CA THR A 24 4.79 16.25 4.13
C THR A 24 4.74 15.57 2.76
N ALA A 25 4.92 14.24 2.70
CA ALA A 25 4.82 13.53 1.43
C ALA A 25 3.47 13.77 0.71
N GLN A 26 2.40 14.00 1.48
CA GLN A 26 1.05 14.25 0.94
C GLN A 26 0.95 15.58 0.18
N ASP A 27 1.70 16.60 0.58
CA ASP A 27 1.71 17.91 -0.10
C ASP A 27 2.30 17.81 -1.52
N TYR A 28 3.13 16.80 -1.77
CA TYR A 28 3.78 16.54 -3.06
C TYR A 28 3.02 15.52 -3.93
N ARG A 29 1.79 15.12 -3.54
CA ARG A 29 0.99 14.15 -4.30
C ARG A 29 0.84 14.51 -5.80
N PRO A 30 0.52 15.76 -6.18
CA PRO A 30 0.38 16.11 -7.59
C PRO A 30 1.68 15.85 -8.37
N GLN A 31 2.83 16.22 -7.81
CA GLN A 31 4.14 16.04 -8.43
C GLN A 31 4.49 14.56 -8.60
N ILE A 32 4.20 13.72 -7.60
CA ILE A 32 4.36 12.27 -7.70
C ILE A 32 3.48 11.73 -8.84
N GLN A 33 2.20 12.06 -8.84
CA GLN A 33 1.26 11.52 -9.82
C GLN A 33 1.56 11.99 -11.25
N ASP A 34 1.91 13.26 -11.43
CA ASP A 34 2.23 13.81 -12.74
C ASP A 34 3.51 13.19 -13.30
N HIS A 35 4.53 13.00 -12.47
CA HIS A 35 5.74 12.29 -12.86
C HIS A 35 5.45 10.84 -13.27
N LEU A 36 4.72 10.08 -12.44
CA LEU A 36 4.39 8.69 -12.74
C LEU A 36 3.57 8.56 -14.02
N ARG A 37 2.56 9.43 -14.24
CA ARG A 37 1.80 9.46 -15.49
C ARG A 37 2.69 9.78 -16.70
N ALA A 38 3.63 10.71 -16.57
CA ALA A 38 4.59 11.03 -17.63
C ALA A 38 5.52 9.85 -17.98
N GLN A 39 5.76 8.93 -17.04
CA GLN A 39 6.49 7.68 -17.27
C GLN A 39 5.59 6.52 -17.76
N GLY A 40 4.31 6.75 -18.01
CA GLY A 40 3.35 5.70 -18.38
C GLY A 40 2.88 4.83 -17.21
N MET A 41 3.21 5.21 -15.97
CA MET A 41 2.87 4.50 -14.72
C MET A 41 1.55 5.01 -14.13
N ALA A 42 0.50 5.08 -14.97
CA ALA A 42 -0.78 5.65 -14.58
C ALA A 42 -1.47 4.87 -13.45
N GLU A 43 -1.34 3.53 -13.45
CA GLU A 43 -1.85 2.65 -12.40
C GLU A 43 -1.13 2.91 -11.06
N HIS A 44 0.19 3.08 -11.08
CA HIS A 44 0.97 3.41 -9.89
C HIS A 44 0.62 4.79 -9.34
N ALA A 45 0.34 5.76 -10.22
CA ALA A 45 -0.13 7.08 -9.81
C ALA A 45 -1.49 7.00 -9.08
N ALA A 46 -2.37 6.10 -9.51
CA ALA A 46 -3.69 5.90 -8.92
C ALA A 46 -3.65 5.22 -7.54
N LEU A 47 -2.53 4.62 -7.13
CA LEU A 47 -2.36 4.09 -5.78
C LEU A 47 -2.47 5.18 -4.71
N PHE A 48 -2.02 6.40 -4.98
CA PHE A 48 -1.94 7.43 -3.94
C PHE A 48 -3.30 8.10 -3.71
N ALA A 49 -4.01 7.72 -2.64
CA ALA A 49 -5.24 8.42 -2.22
C ALA A 49 -4.97 9.89 -1.85
N ALA A 50 -5.99 10.73 -1.98
CA ALA A 50 -5.95 12.10 -1.48
C ALA A 50 -6.07 12.12 0.04
N ALA A 51 -5.19 12.86 0.72
CA ALA A 51 -5.23 13.04 2.16
C ALA A 51 -5.92 14.36 2.53
N ASN A 52 -6.78 14.31 3.53
CA ASN A 52 -7.34 15.48 4.21
C ASN A 52 -6.86 15.49 5.67
N PRO A 53 -5.79 16.23 5.99
CA PRO A 53 -5.27 16.31 7.34
C PRO A 53 -6.20 17.12 8.25
N LEU A 54 -6.66 16.50 9.35
CA LEU A 54 -7.39 17.15 10.44
C LEU A 54 -6.49 17.22 11.70
N PRO A 55 -6.87 17.94 12.78
CA PRO A 55 -6.03 18.08 13.97
C PRO A 55 -5.67 16.75 14.66
N ASP A 56 -6.60 15.80 14.72
CA ASP A 56 -6.49 14.52 15.44
C ASP A 56 -6.39 13.28 14.53
N ARG A 57 -6.64 13.44 13.23
CA ARG A 57 -6.69 12.34 12.25
C ARG A 57 -6.29 12.79 10.84
N VAL A 58 -6.18 11.82 9.93
CA VAL A 58 -6.08 12.04 8.49
C VAL A 58 -7.19 11.22 7.83
N GLN A 59 -8.05 11.89 7.06
CA GLN A 59 -9.07 11.23 6.25
C GLN A 59 -8.54 11.01 4.84
N TRP A 60 -8.87 9.86 4.25
CA TRP A 60 -8.35 9.45 2.95
C TRP A 60 -9.48 9.33 1.95
N PHE A 61 -9.26 9.86 0.75
CA PHE A 61 -10.27 9.94 -0.29
C PHE A 61 -9.76 9.42 -1.63
N THR A 62 -10.69 8.91 -2.43
CA THR A 62 -10.50 8.57 -3.83
C THR A 62 -11.54 9.28 -4.69
N ASP A 63 -11.15 9.67 -5.90
CA ASP A 63 -12.02 10.19 -6.96
C ASP A 63 -12.37 9.12 -8.01
N LEU A 64 -11.79 7.92 -7.89
CA LEU A 64 -12.13 6.79 -8.75
C LEU A 64 -13.61 6.41 -8.55
N PRO A 65 -14.37 6.11 -9.63
CA PRO A 65 -15.70 5.50 -9.54
C PRO A 65 -15.56 3.99 -9.24
N GLY A 66 -16.62 3.36 -8.71
CA GLY A 66 -16.63 1.91 -8.47
C GLY A 66 -16.95 1.48 -7.04
N GLU A 67 -17.05 0.18 -6.79
CA GLU A 67 -17.27 -0.39 -5.45
C GLU A 67 -16.00 -0.30 -4.60
N ILE A 68 -16.14 0.08 -3.33
CA ILE A 68 -15.02 0.21 -2.39
C ILE A 68 -14.98 -1.03 -1.49
N ARG A 69 -13.90 -1.82 -1.58
CA ARG A 69 -13.68 -3.04 -0.78
C ARG A 69 -12.30 -3.00 -0.14
N ARG A 70 -12.17 -3.31 1.15
CA ARG A 70 -10.83 -3.43 1.77
C ARG A 70 -10.21 -4.75 1.36
N LEU A 71 -8.87 -4.81 1.30
CA LEU A 71 -8.18 -6.06 0.99
C LEU A 71 -8.62 -7.18 1.95
N ASP A 72 -8.68 -6.90 3.25
CA ASP A 72 -9.02 -7.89 4.28
C ASP A 72 -10.46 -8.42 4.18
N ASP A 73 -11.35 -7.72 3.48
CA ASP A 73 -12.75 -8.11 3.30
C ASP A 73 -12.97 -9.04 2.09
N LEU A 74 -11.94 -9.22 1.24
CA LEU A 74 -12.04 -10.06 0.04
C LEU A 74 -11.93 -11.56 0.38
N PRO A 75 -12.42 -12.46 -0.48
CA PRO A 75 -12.11 -13.88 -0.39
C PRO A 75 -10.60 -14.15 -0.52
N GLU A 76 -10.06 -15.12 0.22
CA GLU A 76 -8.61 -15.44 0.25
C GLU A 76 -7.94 -15.59 -1.14
N PRO A 77 -8.57 -16.21 -2.17
CA PRO A 77 -7.98 -16.27 -3.49
C PRO A 77 -7.83 -14.88 -4.15
N GLU A 78 -8.82 -14.00 -3.95
CA GLU A 78 -8.81 -12.63 -4.47
C GLU A 78 -7.81 -11.77 -3.68
N GLN A 79 -7.77 -11.91 -2.35
CA GLN A 79 -6.75 -11.27 -1.51
C GLN A 79 -5.33 -11.57 -2.01
N ARG A 80 -5.04 -12.84 -2.30
CA ARG A 80 -3.74 -13.28 -2.84
C ARG A 80 -3.40 -12.61 -4.15
N ALA A 81 -4.34 -12.60 -5.09
CA ALA A 81 -4.15 -12.00 -6.41
C ALA A 81 -3.91 -10.48 -6.31
N VAL A 82 -4.71 -9.79 -5.50
CA VAL A 82 -4.54 -8.35 -5.27
C VAL A 82 -3.23 -8.06 -4.56
N ALA A 83 -2.88 -8.82 -3.52
CA ALA A 83 -1.64 -8.61 -2.79
C ALA A 83 -0.41 -8.79 -3.69
N ALA A 84 -0.42 -9.79 -4.58
CA ALA A 84 0.65 -9.98 -5.56
C ALA A 84 0.76 -8.79 -6.54
N ARG A 85 -0.38 -8.28 -7.04
CA ARG A 85 -0.41 -7.11 -7.91
C ARG A 85 0.10 -5.86 -7.20
N VAL A 86 -0.39 -5.57 -6.00
CA VAL A 86 0.06 -4.40 -5.22
C VAL A 86 1.55 -4.52 -4.89
N ALA A 87 2.05 -5.71 -4.57
CA ALA A 87 3.48 -5.92 -4.36
C ALA A 87 4.31 -5.52 -5.59
N ALA A 88 3.90 -5.96 -6.78
CA ALA A 88 4.57 -5.59 -8.03
C ALA A 88 4.57 -4.06 -8.26
N LEU A 89 3.43 -3.39 -8.03
CA LEU A 89 3.34 -1.93 -8.17
C LEU A 89 4.25 -1.20 -7.17
N ILE A 90 4.27 -1.63 -5.90
CA ILE A 90 5.13 -1.03 -4.87
C ILE A 90 6.61 -1.27 -5.20
N GLU A 91 6.98 -2.45 -5.71
CA GLU A 91 8.36 -2.71 -6.15
C GLU A 91 8.80 -1.79 -7.29
N ASP A 92 7.93 -1.53 -8.27
CA ASP A 92 8.21 -0.58 -9.34
C ASP A 92 8.38 0.85 -8.82
N LEU A 93 7.52 1.27 -7.87
CA LEU A 93 7.63 2.59 -7.25
C LEU A 93 8.94 2.76 -6.47
N VAL A 94 9.37 1.72 -5.74
CA VAL A 94 10.66 1.73 -5.03
C VAL A 94 11.82 1.83 -6.03
N ARG A 95 11.78 1.08 -7.14
CA ARG A 95 12.79 1.17 -8.20
C ARG A 95 12.84 2.58 -8.80
N GLU A 96 11.68 3.18 -9.05
CA GLU A 96 11.58 4.53 -9.60
C GLU A 96 12.07 5.61 -8.63
N ALA A 97 11.77 5.47 -7.33
CA ALA A 97 12.28 6.36 -6.29
C ALA A 97 13.82 6.34 -6.24
N GLU A 98 14.43 5.16 -6.27
CA GLU A 98 15.89 5.02 -6.28
C GLU A 98 16.52 5.58 -7.56
N ARG A 99 15.88 5.37 -8.73
CA ARG A 99 16.31 5.97 -10.00
C ARG A 99 16.32 7.50 -9.92
N LEU A 100 15.25 8.09 -9.36
CA LEU A 100 15.12 9.53 -9.19
C LEU A 100 16.15 10.10 -8.20
N LYS A 101 16.41 9.40 -7.09
CA LYS A 101 17.44 9.78 -6.10
C LYS A 101 18.85 9.78 -6.69
N ALA A 102 19.13 8.90 -7.65
CA ALA A 102 20.40 8.86 -8.36
C ALA A 102 20.55 9.91 -9.49
N ASP A 103 19.50 10.67 -9.79
CA ASP A 103 19.49 11.64 -10.90
C ASP A 103 20.39 12.86 -10.60
N ARG A 104 20.96 13.46 -11.64
CA ARG A 104 21.77 14.68 -11.53
C ARG A 104 20.92 15.93 -11.30
N ASN A 105 19.66 15.92 -11.70
CA ASN A 105 18.72 17.00 -11.47
C ASN A 105 18.27 17.03 -9.98
N PRO A 106 18.51 18.13 -9.24
CA PRO A 106 18.09 18.27 -7.84
C PRO A 106 16.58 18.06 -7.62
N SER A 107 15.74 18.49 -8.55
CA SER A 107 14.28 18.33 -8.46
C SER A 107 13.88 16.85 -8.57
N ASN A 108 14.54 16.08 -9.44
CA ASN A 108 14.30 14.64 -9.55
C ASN A 108 14.74 13.93 -8.27
N ARG A 109 15.89 14.29 -7.70
CA ARG A 109 16.33 13.72 -6.41
C ARG A 109 15.34 14.01 -5.29
N MET A 110 14.89 15.25 -5.19
CA MET A 110 13.86 15.65 -4.22
C MET A 110 12.59 14.79 -4.37
N LEU A 111 12.11 14.62 -5.61
CA LEU A 111 10.93 13.81 -5.88
C LEU A 111 11.16 12.33 -5.52
N GLY A 112 12.36 11.79 -5.77
CA GLY A 112 12.72 10.44 -5.37
C GLY A 112 12.70 10.23 -3.85
N GLU A 113 13.21 11.19 -3.07
CA GLU A 113 13.12 11.14 -1.59
C GLU A 113 11.67 11.20 -1.11
N VAL A 114 10.86 12.08 -1.69
CA VAL A 114 9.42 12.16 -1.38
C VAL A 114 8.71 10.84 -1.70
N LEU A 115 8.98 10.25 -2.87
CA LEU A 115 8.36 9.01 -3.29
C LEU A 115 8.77 7.83 -2.40
N ALA A 116 10.03 7.77 -1.97
CA ALA A 116 10.51 6.77 -1.03
C ALA A 116 9.74 6.86 0.30
N VAL A 117 9.61 8.07 0.87
CA VAL A 117 8.85 8.28 2.11
C VAL A 117 7.37 7.91 1.96
N ALA A 118 6.77 8.18 0.79
CA ALA A 118 5.39 7.83 0.49
C ALA A 118 5.16 6.31 0.49
N CYS A 119 6.12 5.52 -0.02
CA CYS A 119 6.02 4.06 -0.09
C CYS A 119 6.24 3.36 1.26
N GLU A 120 6.96 4.01 2.18
CA GLU A 120 7.16 3.49 3.52
C GLU A 120 5.93 3.76 4.41
N GLY A 121 5.59 2.84 5.32
CA GLY A 121 4.63 3.07 6.41
C GLY A 121 3.27 2.38 6.31
N PRO A 122 2.61 2.34 5.13
CA PRO A 122 1.36 1.60 4.97
C PRO A 122 1.50 0.12 5.29
N GLY A 123 0.46 -0.45 5.85
CA GLY A 123 0.28 -1.89 6.01
C GLY A 123 -0.74 -2.44 5.00
N THR A 124 -0.94 -3.76 5.01
CA THR A 124 -1.95 -4.42 4.16
C THR A 124 -3.36 -3.92 4.43
N GLY A 125 -3.66 -3.60 5.70
CA GLY A 125 -4.94 -3.03 6.10
C GLY A 125 -5.19 -1.59 5.61
N ASP A 126 -4.21 -0.92 5.02
CA ASP A 126 -4.41 0.38 4.38
C ASP A 126 -4.78 0.25 2.89
N ILE A 127 -4.84 -0.96 2.36
CA ILE A 127 -5.15 -1.22 0.95
C ILE A 127 -6.65 -1.33 0.78
N VAL A 128 -7.17 -0.46 -0.09
CA VAL A 128 -8.57 -0.43 -0.48
C VAL A 128 -8.64 -0.58 -1.99
N LEU A 129 -9.47 -1.49 -2.48
CA LEU A 129 -9.81 -1.58 -3.89
C LEU A 129 -10.99 -0.69 -4.21
N VAL A 130 -10.88 0.01 -5.32
CA VAL A 130 -12.00 0.65 -6.00
C VAL A 130 -12.22 -0.10 -7.31
N ASP A 131 -13.25 -0.94 -7.37
CA ASP A 131 -13.39 -2.04 -8.34
C ASP A 131 -12.12 -2.90 -8.40
N GLU A 132 -11.34 -2.80 -9.47
CA GLU A 132 -10.07 -3.51 -9.66
C GLU A 132 -8.84 -2.64 -9.38
N GLN A 133 -9.00 -1.32 -9.16
CA GLN A 133 -7.88 -0.41 -8.94
C GLN A 133 -7.51 -0.37 -7.45
N PRO A 134 -6.30 -0.81 -7.04
CA PRO A 134 -5.85 -0.63 -5.67
C PRO A 134 -5.57 0.86 -5.39
N VAL A 135 -5.92 1.27 -4.17
CA VAL A 135 -5.66 2.58 -3.60
C VAL A 135 -5.11 2.38 -2.20
N LEU A 136 -3.99 3.04 -1.91
CA LEU A 136 -3.29 3.00 -0.64
C LEU A 136 -3.76 4.18 0.19
N ALA A 137 -4.37 3.91 1.35
CA ALA A 137 -4.50 4.89 2.42
C ALA A 137 -3.21 4.91 3.26
N GLY A 138 -3.02 5.90 4.12
CA GLY A 138 -1.93 5.91 5.10
C GLY A 138 -0.52 6.09 4.56
N TRP A 139 -0.34 6.32 3.25
CA TRP A 139 0.97 6.55 2.65
C TRP A 139 1.63 7.82 3.19
N GLY A 140 2.94 7.78 3.39
CA GLY A 140 3.68 8.88 4.02
C GLY A 140 3.35 9.13 5.50
N LEU A 141 2.69 8.19 6.18
CA LEU A 141 2.54 8.19 7.64
C LEU A 141 3.57 7.25 8.30
N ARG A 142 3.97 7.57 9.53
CA ARG A 142 4.78 6.68 10.40
C ARG A 142 4.14 6.47 11.75
N PRO A 143 4.36 5.31 12.39
CA PRO A 143 4.02 5.12 13.81
C PRO A 143 4.54 6.26 14.68
N VAL A 144 3.71 6.73 15.60
CA VAL A 144 4.10 7.74 16.59
C VAL A 144 5.02 7.13 17.64
N ASP A 145 4.70 5.92 18.09
CA ASP A 145 5.50 5.17 19.05
C ASP A 145 6.80 4.69 18.37
N PRO A 146 7.99 5.16 18.81
CA PRO A 146 9.26 4.75 18.24
C PRO A 146 9.60 3.27 18.49
N ALA A 147 8.94 2.60 19.45
CA ALA A 147 9.06 1.16 19.66
C ALA A 147 8.36 0.36 18.56
N VAL A 148 7.37 0.95 17.89
CA VAL A 148 6.67 0.33 16.76
C VAL A 148 7.47 0.53 15.49
N ARG A 149 8.04 -0.57 14.99
CA ARG A 149 8.70 -0.60 13.68
C ARG A 149 7.67 -0.33 12.58
N PRO A 150 7.98 0.48 11.56
CA PRO A 150 7.17 0.55 10.36
C PRO A 150 7.00 -0.83 9.73
N THR A 151 5.81 -1.13 9.23
CA THR A 151 5.53 -2.38 8.52
C THR A 151 6.35 -2.45 7.23
N ASP A 152 7.03 -3.57 7.00
CA ASP A 152 7.55 -3.90 5.68
C ASP A 152 6.38 -4.36 4.79
N LEU A 153 5.80 -3.41 4.06
CA LEU A 153 4.63 -3.64 3.22
C LEU A 153 4.90 -4.71 2.16
N LEU A 154 6.07 -4.72 1.54
CA LEU A 154 6.40 -5.71 0.52
C LEU A 154 6.50 -7.11 1.12
N ALA A 155 7.14 -7.26 2.27
CA ALA A 155 7.17 -8.55 2.97
C ALA A 155 5.76 -9.01 3.37
N ALA A 156 4.93 -8.11 3.90
CA ALA A 156 3.56 -8.42 4.30
C ALA A 156 2.70 -8.83 3.09
N LEU A 157 2.78 -8.10 1.97
CA LEU A 157 2.07 -8.41 0.74
C LEU A 157 2.49 -9.75 0.14
N ARG A 158 3.79 -10.05 0.14
CA ARG A 158 4.30 -11.35 -0.32
C ARG A 158 3.82 -12.49 0.58
N ALA A 159 3.71 -12.26 1.88
CA ALA A 159 3.15 -13.24 2.81
C ALA A 159 1.66 -13.49 2.53
N VAL A 160 0.87 -12.44 2.29
CA VAL A 160 -0.55 -12.58 1.89
C VAL A 160 -0.67 -13.30 0.55
N ALA A 161 0.19 -12.98 -0.43
CA ALA A 161 0.17 -13.58 -1.77
C ALA A 161 0.62 -15.04 -1.82
N ALA A 162 1.34 -15.52 -0.79
CA ALA A 162 1.85 -16.88 -0.76
C ALA A 162 0.69 -17.89 -0.73
N PRO A 163 0.77 -18.99 -1.51
CA PRO A 163 -0.24 -20.04 -1.43
C PRO A 163 -0.23 -20.66 -0.04
N ALA A 164 -1.42 -20.86 0.55
CA ALA A 164 -1.54 -21.61 1.79
C ALA A 164 -0.88 -22.98 1.63
N PRO A 165 -0.10 -23.46 2.61
CA PRO A 165 0.49 -24.79 2.54
C PRO A 165 -0.64 -25.79 2.34
N ALA A 166 -0.57 -26.58 1.27
CA ALA A 166 -1.52 -27.66 1.04
C ALA A 166 -1.48 -28.56 2.29
N LEU A 167 -2.57 -28.57 3.07
CA LEU A 167 -2.77 -29.54 4.13
C LEU A 167 -2.63 -30.90 3.46
N ARG A 168 -1.51 -31.59 3.72
CA ARG A 168 -1.39 -32.99 3.30
C ARG A 168 -2.56 -33.71 3.95
N PRO A 169 -3.44 -34.39 3.20
CA PRO A 169 -4.49 -35.17 3.81
C PRO A 169 -3.82 -36.18 4.75
N THR A 170 -4.11 -36.09 6.04
CA THR A 170 -3.78 -37.16 6.99
C THR A 170 -4.55 -38.38 6.55
N VAL A 171 -3.88 -39.29 5.84
CA VAL A 171 -4.44 -40.60 5.50
C VAL A 171 -4.79 -41.28 6.83
N PRO A 172 -6.06 -41.63 7.09
CA PRO A 172 -6.41 -42.39 8.27
C PRO A 172 -5.63 -43.71 8.23
N ALA A 173 -4.88 -44.00 9.29
CA ALA A 173 -4.22 -45.30 9.43
C ALA A 173 -5.31 -46.38 9.41
N ALA A 174 -5.27 -47.25 8.40
CA ALA A 174 -6.15 -48.41 8.32
C ALA A 174 -5.91 -49.32 9.54
N PRO A 175 -6.96 -49.85 10.19
CA PRO A 175 -6.79 -50.76 11.31
C PRO A 175 -6.12 -52.06 10.85
N ALA A 176 -5.11 -52.51 11.59
CA ALA A 176 -4.42 -53.77 11.35
C ALA A 176 -5.41 -54.95 11.47
N PRO A 177 -5.27 -56.00 10.63
CA PRO A 177 -6.12 -57.18 10.73
C PRO A 177 -5.87 -57.92 12.04
N PRO A 178 -6.91 -58.55 12.64
CA PRO A 178 -6.73 -59.37 13.82
C PRO A 178 -5.89 -60.61 13.47
N ALA A 179 -4.90 -60.91 14.31
CA ALA A 179 -4.14 -62.14 14.24
C ALA A 179 -5.07 -63.34 14.52
N ALA A 180 -5.01 -64.35 13.65
CA ALA A 180 -5.61 -65.66 13.83
C ALA A 180 -4.68 -66.59 14.60
#